data_AF-A0A838Z2P2-F1
#
_entry.id   AF-A0A838Z2P2-F1
#
_cell.length_a   1.000
_cell.length_b   1.000
_cell.length_c   1.000
_cell.angle_alpha   90.00
_cell.angle_beta   90.00
_cell.angle_gamma   90.00
#
_symmetry.space_group_name_H-M   'P 1'
#
loop_
_entity.id
_entity.type
_entity.pdbx_description
1 polymer ?
#
loop_
_entity_poly.entity_id
_entity_poly.type
_entity_poly.pdbx_seq_one_letter_code
_entity_poly.pdbx_strand_id
1 'polypeptide(L)'
;MEFKQKDGTKSVLKGYAYMAASSNAENYKPSSNLKKSDLPQKVDLRPYMTKVENQKHLSSCTANATAGAYEYLAKKHLKNRAFEVSRLFVYYNARLRASSNIQDKGSYIQYAIESLHKLGACTEETWPYDTKKVNEKPHSDTYSEAANFKVQETKYVPTDLKAWKQCLAEGYPIIFGIALFKGFDSCNQNKGIVPMPSPDEAGRQAHGLHAMLCVGYSEVDKMFIVRNSWGEQWGDKGYCYMPYDYVINTKLNMGDSWMIARTAPIPDYEDTWKEDKKSVIDGGKGYDRNDFVVYTEDDYDDFDVFDTIEIVEYEEDGPEEYEELEEYDEEEYEEEESDEEEEDEEEGYDEESEEEEEDEEEGYDEESEEEEEDEEEGYDEEEEYDEESEEEEEDEDEEYDEESDEEEEDEDEEYDEESDEEEEDEDEEYDEESDEEEEDEEEEYDEESDEEEEEDEGEEDDDEEE
;
A
#
# COMPACT_ATOMS: atom_id res chain seq x y z
N MET A 1 -11.69 -11.43 -14.61
CA MET A 1 -12.22 -12.43 -13.66
C MET A 1 -13.07 -11.73 -12.59
N GLU A 2 -14.09 -12.39 -12.04
CA GLU A 2 -14.86 -11.91 -10.88
C GLU A 2 -14.39 -12.60 -9.60
N PHE A 3 -14.31 -11.86 -8.49
CA PHE A 3 -13.86 -12.35 -7.20
C PHE A 3 -14.91 -12.12 -6.12
N LYS A 4 -14.96 -12.99 -5.12
CA LYS A 4 -15.97 -13.03 -4.08
C LYS A 4 -15.59 -12.16 -2.88
N GLN A 5 -16.43 -11.17 -2.60
CA GLN A 5 -16.41 -10.36 -1.39
C GLN A 5 -16.99 -11.15 -0.20
N LYS A 6 -16.83 -10.64 1.02
CA LYS A 6 -17.31 -11.35 2.22
C LYS A 6 -18.81 -11.58 2.21
N ASP A 7 -19.58 -10.56 1.83
CA ASP A 7 -21.04 -10.58 1.72
C ASP A 7 -21.56 -11.49 0.59
N GLY A 8 -20.66 -12.12 -0.16
CA GLY A 8 -20.98 -13.01 -1.27
C GLY A 8 -21.18 -12.30 -2.60
N THR A 9 -21.10 -10.96 -2.63
CA THR A 9 -21.09 -10.22 -3.90
C THR A 9 -19.84 -10.57 -4.71
N LYS A 10 -19.97 -10.48 -6.03
CA LYS A 10 -18.88 -10.68 -6.98
C LYS A 10 -18.49 -9.35 -7.61
N SER A 11 -17.19 -9.09 -7.69
CA SER A 11 -16.67 -7.89 -8.32
C SER A 11 -15.61 -8.24 -9.36
N VAL A 12 -15.66 -7.58 -10.52
CA VAL A 12 -14.60 -7.68 -11.52
C VAL A 12 -13.47 -6.76 -11.09
N LEU A 13 -12.26 -7.30 -10.94
CA LEU A 13 -11.09 -6.48 -10.64
C LEU A 13 -10.69 -5.68 -11.88
N LYS A 14 -10.87 -4.37 -11.79
CA LYS A 14 -10.45 -3.39 -12.79
C LYS A 14 -9.72 -2.22 -12.15
N GLY A 15 -9.36 -2.32 -10.87
CA GLY A 15 -8.88 -1.17 -10.11
C GLY A 15 -7.41 -0.83 -10.32
N TYR A 16 -6.64 -1.79 -10.80
CA TYR A 16 -5.20 -1.68 -10.99
C TYR A 16 -4.84 -2.01 -12.44
N ALA A 17 -4.07 -1.13 -13.05
CA ALA A 17 -3.39 -1.35 -14.32
C ALA A 17 -1.88 -1.25 -14.09
N TYR A 18 -1.13 -2.12 -14.75
CA TYR A 18 0.33 -2.14 -14.64
C TYR A 18 0.94 -0.95 -15.39
N MET A 19 1.96 -0.34 -14.78
CA MET A 19 2.83 0.63 -15.41
C MET A 19 4.27 0.27 -15.09
N ALA A 20 5.13 0.24 -16.11
CA ALA A 20 6.55 0.06 -15.90
C ALA A 20 7.11 1.23 -15.06
N ALA A 21 8.03 0.93 -14.16
CA ALA A 21 8.67 1.96 -13.36
C ALA A 21 9.36 3.00 -14.27
N SER A 22 9.23 4.29 -13.92
CA SER A 22 9.99 5.36 -14.59
C SER A 22 11.48 5.02 -14.64
N SER A 23 12.15 5.35 -15.75
CA SER A 23 13.60 5.15 -15.87
C SER A 23 14.42 5.92 -14.82
N ASN A 24 13.83 6.98 -14.25
CA ASN A 24 14.41 7.80 -13.18
C ASN A 24 13.98 7.33 -11.78
N ALA A 25 13.18 6.27 -11.66
CA ALA A 25 12.71 5.77 -10.38
C ALA A 25 13.89 5.35 -9.50
N GLU A 26 13.94 5.91 -8.29
CA GLU A 26 14.96 5.54 -7.33
C GLU A 26 14.67 4.18 -6.72
N ASN A 27 15.61 3.24 -6.90
CA ASN A 27 15.52 1.93 -6.28
C ASN A 27 15.69 2.04 -4.76
N TYR A 28 14.84 1.32 -4.02
CA TYR A 28 14.97 1.11 -2.60
C TYR A 28 16.34 0.48 -2.30
N LYS A 29 17.02 1.05 -1.31
CA LYS A 29 18.26 0.52 -0.76
C LYS A 29 18.13 0.55 0.76
N PRO A 30 18.43 -0.56 1.46
CA PRO A 30 18.38 -0.58 2.90
C PRO A 30 19.35 0.44 3.48
N SER A 31 18.96 1.09 4.57
CA SER A 31 19.82 1.96 5.35
C SER A 31 21.04 1.19 5.89
N SER A 32 22.10 1.93 6.20
CA SER A 32 23.30 1.36 6.83
C SER A 32 23.04 0.75 8.21
N ASN A 33 21.92 1.10 8.85
CA ASN A 33 21.56 0.64 10.18
C ASN A 33 21.01 -0.78 10.16
N LEU A 34 20.37 -1.20 9.06
CA LEU A 34 19.84 -2.54 8.90
C LEU A 34 20.89 -3.50 8.31
N LYS A 35 21.62 -4.23 9.15
CA LYS A 35 22.57 -5.26 8.65
C LYS A 35 21.83 -6.54 8.29
N LYS A 36 22.39 -7.28 7.32
CA LYS A 36 21.79 -8.54 6.80
C LYS A 36 21.60 -9.63 7.87
N SER A 37 22.43 -9.66 8.91
CA SER A 37 22.30 -10.60 10.04
C SER A 37 21.14 -10.25 10.99
N ASP A 38 20.52 -9.09 10.81
CA ASP A 38 19.68 -8.45 11.81
C ASP A 38 18.20 -8.43 11.39
N LEU A 39 17.84 -9.12 10.29
CA LEU A 39 16.43 -9.23 9.92
C LEU A 39 15.68 -10.07 10.98
N PRO A 40 14.62 -9.52 11.58
CA PRO A 40 13.85 -10.23 12.58
C PRO A 40 13.15 -11.45 11.98
N GLN A 41 12.78 -12.43 12.80
CA GLN A 41 12.01 -13.59 12.33
C GLN A 41 10.62 -13.21 11.80
N LYS A 42 10.10 -12.07 12.23
CA LYS A 42 8.79 -11.56 11.85
C LYS A 42 8.76 -10.05 11.99
N VAL A 43 8.11 -9.41 11.02
CA VAL A 43 7.72 -7.99 11.07
C VAL A 43 6.21 -7.94 10.97
N ASP A 44 5.59 -7.13 11.82
CA ASP A 44 4.14 -6.95 11.84
C ASP A 44 3.78 -5.48 12.04
N LEU A 45 3.46 -4.79 10.95
CA LEU A 45 3.14 -3.36 10.94
C LEU A 45 1.67 -3.09 11.34
N ARG A 46 0.83 -4.13 11.46
CA ARG A 46 -0.62 -4.02 11.74
C ARG A 46 -0.99 -3.20 12.98
N PRO A 47 -0.24 -3.21 14.10
CA PRO A 47 -0.58 -2.38 15.27
C PRO A 47 -0.70 -0.89 14.96
N TYR A 48 0.04 -0.42 13.95
CA TYR A 48 0.07 0.98 13.52
C TYR A 48 -0.75 1.23 12.25
N MET A 49 -1.44 0.21 11.73
CA MET A 49 -2.38 0.38 10.63
C MET A 49 -3.69 0.98 11.14
N THR A 50 -4.39 1.71 10.27
CA THR A 50 -5.80 2.08 10.43
C THR A 50 -6.73 0.87 10.22
N LYS A 51 -8.03 1.06 10.44
CA LYS A 51 -9.04 0.04 10.15
C LYS A 51 -9.02 -0.32 8.66
N VAL A 52 -9.33 -1.58 8.33
CA VAL A 52 -9.29 -2.00 6.93
C VAL A 52 -10.48 -1.43 6.16
N GLU A 53 -10.15 -0.58 5.20
CA GLU A 53 -11.07 0.08 4.30
C GLU A 53 -11.86 -0.88 3.39
N ASN A 54 -13.03 -0.42 2.93
CA ASN A 54 -13.85 -1.12 1.96
C ASN A 54 -14.06 -0.26 0.70
N GLN A 55 -13.46 -0.67 -0.43
CA GLN A 55 -13.57 0.00 -1.73
C GLN A 55 -14.96 -0.15 -2.38
N LYS A 56 -15.83 -1.00 -1.82
CA LYS A 56 -17.15 -1.34 -2.33
C LYS A 56 -17.07 -1.84 -3.78
N HIS A 57 -17.89 -1.29 -4.67
CA HIS A 57 -17.95 -1.67 -6.08
C HIS A 57 -17.04 -0.82 -6.98
N LEU A 58 -16.29 0.13 -6.43
CA LEU A 58 -15.43 1.01 -7.21
C LEU A 58 -14.12 0.33 -7.61
N SER A 59 -13.53 0.77 -8.71
CA SER A 59 -12.24 0.26 -9.20
C SER A 59 -11.06 1.03 -8.57
N SER A 60 -11.04 1.21 -7.26
CA SER A 60 -10.12 2.17 -6.59
C SER A 60 -8.99 1.53 -5.77
N CYS A 61 -8.60 0.28 -6.05
CA CYS A 61 -7.67 -0.45 -5.18
C CYS A 61 -6.27 0.19 -5.09
N THR A 62 -5.77 0.83 -6.17
CA THR A 62 -4.50 1.57 -6.11
C THR A 62 -4.55 2.71 -5.08
N ALA A 63 -5.63 3.48 -5.07
CA ALA A 63 -5.83 4.56 -4.10
C ALA A 63 -6.02 4.02 -2.67
N ASN A 64 -6.71 2.89 -2.47
CA ASN A 64 -6.88 2.30 -1.14
C ASN A 64 -5.55 1.78 -0.58
N ALA A 65 -4.73 1.10 -1.38
CA ALA A 65 -3.42 0.62 -0.96
C ALA A 65 -2.47 1.79 -0.64
N THR A 66 -2.50 2.84 -1.47
CA THR A 66 -1.69 4.05 -1.29
C THR A 66 -2.12 4.85 -0.06
N ALA A 67 -3.42 5.05 0.15
CA ALA A 67 -3.97 5.68 1.35
C ALA A 67 -3.57 4.91 2.62
N GLY A 68 -3.70 3.58 2.63
CA GLY A 68 -3.30 2.77 3.78
C GLY A 68 -1.80 2.88 4.13
N ALA A 69 -0.93 3.03 3.13
CA ALA A 69 0.49 3.30 3.36
C ALA A 69 0.71 4.68 3.99
N TYR A 70 0.02 5.70 3.47
CA TYR A 70 0.11 7.07 3.97
C TYR A 70 -0.37 7.17 5.42
N GLU A 71 -1.55 6.62 5.71
CA GLU A 71 -2.16 6.60 7.04
C GLU A 71 -1.25 5.91 8.06
N TYR A 72 -0.61 4.81 7.69
CA TYR A 72 0.37 4.15 8.54
C TYR A 72 1.56 5.07 8.87
N LEU A 73 2.16 5.69 7.87
CA LEU A 73 3.31 6.58 8.07
C LEU A 73 2.92 7.72 9.00
N ALA A 74 1.79 8.35 8.73
CA ALA A 74 1.36 9.48 9.49
C ALA A 74 0.99 9.11 10.92
N LYS A 75 0.36 7.95 11.14
CA LYS A 75 0.12 7.39 12.48
C LYS A 75 1.42 7.10 13.23
N LYS A 76 2.47 6.60 12.55
CA LYS A 76 3.81 6.42 13.14
C LYS A 76 4.46 7.75 13.53
N HIS A 77 4.36 8.78 12.69
CA HIS A 77 4.97 10.09 12.97
C HIS A 77 4.17 10.94 13.98
N LEU A 78 2.85 10.80 14.05
CA LEU A 78 1.97 11.55 14.93
C LEU A 78 1.66 10.83 16.25
N LYS A 79 2.59 10.00 16.72
CA LYS A 79 2.49 9.27 18.00
C LYS A 79 1.15 8.53 18.15
N ASN A 80 0.81 7.73 17.15
CA ASN A 80 -0.38 6.88 17.09
C ASN A 80 -1.72 7.59 16.86
N ARG A 81 -1.73 8.89 16.53
CA ARG A 81 -2.94 9.58 16.05
C ARG A 81 -3.29 9.10 14.64
N ALA A 82 -4.46 8.48 14.51
CA ALA A 82 -5.00 8.05 13.23
C ALA A 82 -5.79 9.18 12.56
N PHE A 83 -5.79 9.18 11.24
CA PHE A 83 -6.74 9.89 10.40
C PHE A 83 -7.01 9.04 9.16
N GLU A 84 -8.16 9.30 8.53
CA GLU A 84 -8.60 8.60 7.32
C GLU A 84 -8.35 9.50 6.12
N VAL A 85 -7.54 9.04 5.17
CA VAL A 85 -7.18 9.77 3.96
C VAL A 85 -8.29 9.61 2.93
N SER A 86 -8.66 10.71 2.25
CA SER A 86 -9.63 10.64 1.16
C SER A 86 -9.15 9.79 0.00
N ARG A 87 -9.61 8.55 -0.03
CA ARG A 87 -9.34 7.62 -1.13
C ARG A 87 -9.92 8.10 -2.45
N LEU A 88 -11.05 8.83 -2.43
CA LEU A 88 -11.62 9.40 -3.66
C LEU A 88 -10.81 10.58 -4.18
N PHE A 89 -10.19 11.38 -3.32
CA PHE A 89 -9.28 12.45 -3.75
C PHE A 89 -8.07 11.87 -4.48
N VAL A 90 -7.38 10.91 -3.83
CA VAL A 90 -6.24 10.21 -4.43
C VAL A 90 -6.65 9.51 -5.74
N TYR A 91 -7.80 8.81 -5.74
CA TYR A 91 -8.25 8.08 -6.93
C TYR A 91 -8.69 9.00 -8.08
N TYR A 92 -9.30 10.14 -7.80
CA TYR A 92 -9.67 11.12 -8.83
C TYR A 92 -8.42 11.69 -9.50
N ASN A 93 -7.48 12.20 -8.69
CA ASN A 93 -6.27 12.85 -9.20
C ASN A 93 -5.35 11.87 -9.93
N ALA A 94 -5.23 10.63 -9.46
CA ALA A 94 -4.48 9.59 -10.18
C ALA A 94 -5.06 9.26 -11.56
N ARG A 95 -6.39 9.40 -11.76
CA ARG A 95 -7.03 9.22 -13.07
C ARG A 95 -6.94 10.47 -13.93
N LEU A 96 -7.02 11.66 -13.33
CA LEU A 96 -6.77 12.91 -14.03
C LEU A 96 -5.35 12.98 -14.57
N ARG A 97 -4.36 12.50 -13.80
CA ARG A 97 -2.98 12.32 -14.25
C ARG A 97 -2.84 11.43 -15.47
N ALA A 98 -3.71 10.43 -15.63
CA ALA A 98 -3.71 9.53 -16.76
C ALA A 98 -4.48 10.07 -17.97
N SER A 99 -5.60 10.78 -17.74
CA SER A 99 -6.47 11.28 -18.82
C SER A 99 -7.51 12.28 -18.29
N SER A 100 -7.80 13.34 -19.05
CA SER A 100 -8.90 14.27 -18.76
C SER A 100 -10.30 13.61 -18.87
N ASN A 101 -10.42 12.42 -19.48
CA ASN A 101 -11.66 11.65 -19.54
C ASN A 101 -11.82 10.74 -18.31
N ILE A 102 -12.23 11.33 -17.18
CA ILE A 102 -12.38 10.65 -15.90
C ILE A 102 -13.49 9.60 -15.93
N GLN A 103 -13.14 8.35 -15.66
CA GLN A 103 -14.07 7.21 -15.56
C GLN A 103 -13.61 6.26 -14.46
N ASP A 104 -14.54 5.50 -13.86
CA ASP A 104 -14.20 4.47 -12.88
C ASP A 104 -13.71 3.19 -13.59
N LYS A 105 -12.42 3.16 -13.94
CA LYS A 105 -11.78 2.10 -14.72
C LYS A 105 -10.44 1.64 -14.14
N GLY A 106 -10.16 1.99 -12.89
CA GLY A 106 -8.85 1.79 -12.29
C GLY A 106 -7.90 2.94 -12.53
N SER A 107 -6.70 2.76 -11.99
CA SER A 107 -5.59 3.68 -12.16
C SER A 107 -4.27 2.91 -11.98
N TYR A 108 -3.17 3.64 -11.89
CA TYR A 108 -1.81 3.14 -11.75
C TYR A 108 -1.30 3.47 -10.34
N ILE A 109 -0.47 2.61 -9.76
CA ILE A 109 0.10 2.85 -8.42
C ILE A 109 0.97 4.11 -8.44
N GLN A 110 1.81 4.26 -9.47
CA GLN A 110 2.69 5.41 -9.65
C GLN A 110 1.92 6.74 -9.66
N TYR A 111 0.81 6.84 -10.40
CA TYR A 111 0.01 8.08 -10.43
C TYR A 111 -0.74 8.36 -9.13
N ALA A 112 -1.11 7.33 -8.36
CA ALA A 112 -1.65 7.52 -7.02
C ALA A 112 -0.59 8.09 -6.06
N ILE A 113 0.65 7.60 -6.13
CA ILE A 113 1.77 8.12 -5.35
C ILE A 113 2.15 9.54 -5.81
N GLU A 114 2.16 9.79 -7.12
CA GLU A 114 2.45 11.11 -7.69
C GLU A 114 1.42 12.16 -7.26
N SER A 115 0.13 11.78 -7.20
CA SER A 115 -0.91 12.65 -6.63
C SER A 115 -0.58 13.04 -5.19
N LEU A 116 -0.04 12.13 -4.37
CA LEU A 116 0.36 12.44 -2.99
C LEU A 116 1.63 13.30 -2.91
N HIS A 117 2.52 13.22 -3.90
CA HIS A 117 3.68 14.10 -3.99
C HIS A 117 3.26 15.52 -4.38
N LYS A 118 2.51 15.66 -5.47
CA LYS A 118 2.13 16.97 -6.04
C LYS A 118 1.10 17.69 -5.16
N LEU A 119 0.05 16.97 -4.75
CA LEU A 119 -1.14 17.55 -4.15
C LEU A 119 -1.30 17.21 -2.66
N GLY A 120 -0.62 16.15 -2.18
CA GLY A 120 -0.79 15.62 -0.82
C GLY A 120 -2.12 14.89 -0.62
N ALA A 121 -2.61 14.89 0.63
CA ALA A 121 -3.78 14.12 1.04
C ALA A 121 -4.71 14.95 1.93
N CYS A 122 -6.00 15.06 1.55
CA CYS A 122 -7.04 15.54 2.46
C CYS A 122 -7.69 14.38 3.22
N THR A 123 -8.45 14.69 4.25
CA THR A 123 -9.18 13.70 5.05
C THR A 123 -10.47 13.21 4.37
N GLU A 124 -10.95 12.01 4.74
CA GLU A 124 -12.30 11.55 4.36
C GLU A 124 -13.42 12.37 4.99
N GLU A 125 -13.15 13.19 6.02
CA GLU A 125 -14.12 14.15 6.53
C GLU A 125 -14.40 15.25 5.48
N THR A 126 -13.35 15.80 4.87
CA THR A 126 -13.45 16.85 3.86
C THR A 126 -13.92 16.30 2.50
N TRP A 127 -13.42 15.15 2.07
CA TRP A 127 -13.88 14.48 0.85
C TRP A 127 -14.28 13.02 1.10
N PRO A 128 -15.54 12.78 1.52
CA PRO A 128 -16.01 11.45 1.93
C PRO A 128 -16.03 10.40 0.83
N TYR A 129 -15.91 9.14 1.21
CA TYR A 129 -16.02 7.97 0.33
C TYR A 129 -17.48 7.68 -0.12
N ASP A 130 -18.11 8.66 -0.76
CA ASP A 130 -19.38 8.51 -1.47
C ASP A 130 -19.14 8.00 -2.89
N THR A 131 -19.53 6.75 -3.15
CA THR A 131 -19.29 6.10 -4.44
C THR A 131 -19.93 6.82 -5.62
N LYS A 132 -20.94 7.67 -5.39
CA LYS A 132 -21.56 8.50 -6.45
C LYS A 132 -20.62 9.60 -6.94
N LYS A 133 -19.71 10.07 -6.10
CA LYS A 133 -18.74 11.12 -6.40
C LYS A 133 -17.47 10.61 -7.09
N VAL A 134 -17.41 9.32 -7.45
CA VAL A 134 -16.19 8.71 -7.98
C VAL A 134 -15.61 9.45 -9.19
N ASN A 135 -16.42 10.11 -10.02
CA ASN A 135 -15.92 10.89 -11.18
C ASN A 135 -16.08 12.40 -11.00
N GLU A 136 -16.52 12.86 -9.82
CA GLU A 136 -16.67 14.27 -9.53
C GLU A 136 -15.33 14.87 -9.11
N LYS A 137 -15.00 16.04 -9.64
CA LYS A 137 -13.81 16.79 -9.23
C LYS A 137 -13.97 17.19 -7.75
N PRO A 138 -13.00 16.91 -6.87
CA PRO A 138 -12.97 17.47 -5.53
C PRO A 138 -13.05 19.00 -5.53
N HIS A 139 -13.64 19.61 -4.50
CA HIS A 139 -13.71 21.08 -4.39
C HIS A 139 -12.35 21.67 -4.00
N SER A 140 -12.17 22.99 -4.19
CA SER A 140 -10.93 23.72 -3.90
C SER A 140 -10.35 23.40 -2.52
N ASP A 141 -11.19 23.44 -1.49
CA ASP A 141 -10.74 23.29 -0.10
C ASP A 141 -10.08 21.92 0.17
N THR A 142 -10.44 20.89 -0.61
CA THR A 142 -9.77 19.58 -0.53
C THR A 142 -8.31 19.66 -0.98
N TYR A 143 -7.98 20.47 -1.99
CA TYR A 143 -6.62 20.65 -2.46
C TYR A 143 -5.82 21.52 -1.48
N SER A 144 -6.46 22.56 -0.94
CA SER A 144 -5.87 23.44 0.07
C SER A 144 -5.52 22.67 1.36
N GLU A 145 -6.40 21.79 1.84
CA GLU A 145 -6.07 20.90 2.97
C GLU A 145 -4.94 19.93 2.60
N ALA A 146 -5.06 19.29 1.43
CA ALA A 146 -4.13 18.26 0.99
C ALA A 146 -2.69 18.75 0.86
N ALA A 147 -2.49 20.01 0.47
CA ALA A 147 -1.19 20.64 0.33
C ALA A 147 -0.29 20.53 1.58
N ASN A 148 -0.89 20.53 2.77
CA ASN A 148 -0.18 20.41 4.06
C ASN A 148 0.37 18.99 4.32
N PHE A 149 0.03 18.03 3.46
CA PHE A 149 0.13 16.60 3.72
C PHE A 149 0.79 15.84 2.55
N LYS A 150 1.84 16.41 1.96
CA LYS A 150 2.59 15.80 0.85
C LYS A 150 3.51 14.65 1.28
N VAL A 151 3.63 13.64 0.41
CA VAL A 151 4.69 12.62 0.50
C VAL A 151 6.00 13.23 0.00
N GLN A 152 7.12 12.92 0.66
CA GLN A 152 8.42 13.51 0.33
C GLN A 152 9.30 12.56 -0.48
N GLU A 153 9.23 11.26 -0.20
CA GLU A 153 10.04 10.26 -0.87
C GLU A 153 9.19 9.09 -1.37
N THR A 154 9.55 8.59 -2.55
CA THR A 154 9.07 7.32 -3.09
C THR A 154 10.26 6.52 -3.57
N LYS A 155 10.23 5.20 -3.39
CA LYS A 155 11.26 4.29 -3.91
C LYS A 155 10.60 3.07 -4.54
N TYR A 156 11.15 2.65 -5.66
CA TYR A 156 10.83 1.39 -6.31
C TYR A 156 11.41 0.23 -5.50
N VAL A 157 10.59 -0.75 -5.12
CA VAL A 157 11.02 -1.93 -4.38
C VAL A 157 11.10 -3.11 -5.35
N PRO A 158 12.30 -3.63 -5.68
CA PRO A 158 12.42 -4.71 -6.65
C PRO A 158 11.72 -5.98 -6.13
N THR A 159 11.19 -6.78 -7.05
CA THR A 159 10.59 -8.11 -6.79
C THR A 159 11.69 -9.10 -6.34
N ASP A 160 12.20 -8.90 -5.14
CA ASP A 160 13.24 -9.68 -4.50
C ASP A 160 12.88 -9.88 -3.03
N LEU A 161 12.91 -11.14 -2.58
CA LEU A 161 12.51 -11.52 -1.24
C LEU A 161 13.31 -10.77 -0.17
N LYS A 162 14.60 -10.53 -0.42
CA LYS A 162 15.45 -9.84 0.54
C LYS A 162 15.12 -8.36 0.57
N ALA A 163 14.97 -7.69 -0.57
CA ALA A 163 14.58 -6.28 -0.64
C ALA A 163 13.26 -6.00 0.06
N TRP A 164 12.24 -6.82 -0.18
CA TRP A 164 10.93 -6.70 0.48
C TRP A 164 11.03 -6.85 2.00
N LYS A 165 11.73 -7.88 2.48
CA LYS A 165 11.93 -8.08 3.92
C LYS A 165 12.71 -6.94 4.56
N GLN A 166 13.72 -6.41 3.86
CA GLN A 166 14.47 -5.26 4.35
C GLN A 166 13.57 -4.03 4.44
N CYS A 167 12.82 -3.70 3.40
CA CYS A 167 11.92 -2.55 3.36
C CYS A 167 10.89 -2.60 4.51
N LEU A 168 10.26 -3.77 4.70
CA LEU A 168 9.34 -3.99 5.82
C LEU A 168 10.04 -3.90 7.18
N ALA A 169 11.25 -4.45 7.32
CA ALA A 169 12.01 -4.37 8.57
C ALA A 169 12.44 -2.94 8.93
N GLU A 170 12.60 -2.04 7.96
CA GLU A 170 12.78 -0.60 8.21
C GLU A 170 11.45 0.11 8.50
N GLY A 171 10.36 -0.65 8.59
CA GLY A 171 9.04 -0.16 8.96
C GLY A 171 8.20 0.33 7.79
N TYR A 172 8.66 0.24 6.55
CA TYR A 172 7.93 0.76 5.38
C TYR A 172 6.98 -0.30 4.79
N PRO A 173 5.66 -0.04 4.74
CA PRO A 173 4.74 -0.84 3.95
C PRO A 173 5.06 -0.75 2.45
N ILE A 174 4.77 -1.82 1.71
CA ILE A 174 5.01 -1.87 0.26
C ILE A 174 3.66 -1.89 -0.45
N ILE A 175 3.37 -0.86 -1.24
CA ILE A 175 2.23 -0.80 -2.15
C ILE A 175 2.62 -1.63 -3.37
N PHE A 176 1.82 -2.62 -3.76
CA PHE A 176 2.18 -3.49 -4.87
C PHE A 176 0.99 -3.94 -5.70
N GLY A 177 1.23 -4.13 -6.99
CA GLY A 177 0.31 -4.75 -7.93
C GLY A 177 0.64 -6.23 -8.14
N ILE A 178 -0.39 -7.08 -8.27
CA ILE A 178 -0.20 -8.52 -8.49
C ILE A 178 -1.34 -9.14 -9.30
N ALA A 179 -1.05 -10.23 -10.02
CA ALA A 179 -2.08 -11.06 -10.64
C ALA A 179 -2.73 -11.97 -9.60
N LEU A 180 -4.06 -11.95 -9.55
CA LEU A 180 -4.88 -12.83 -8.73
C LEU A 180 -5.62 -13.85 -9.58
N PHE A 181 -5.76 -15.06 -9.04
CA PHE A 181 -6.42 -16.19 -9.69
C PHE A 181 -7.59 -16.69 -8.84
N LYS A 182 -8.37 -17.64 -9.36
CA LYS A 182 -9.57 -18.18 -8.70
C LYS A 182 -9.29 -18.71 -7.30
N GLY A 183 -8.10 -19.26 -7.04
CA GLY A 183 -7.65 -19.67 -5.72
C GLY A 183 -7.79 -18.58 -4.64
N PHE A 184 -7.71 -17.30 -5.01
CA PHE A 184 -7.87 -16.16 -4.10
C PHE A 184 -9.24 -16.11 -3.41
N ASP A 185 -10.31 -16.58 -4.08
CA ASP A 185 -11.67 -16.62 -3.52
C ASP A 185 -11.79 -17.52 -2.27
N SER A 186 -10.82 -18.43 -2.08
CA SER A 186 -10.78 -19.35 -0.94
C SER A 186 -10.22 -18.71 0.35
N CYS A 187 -9.72 -17.48 0.28
CA CYS A 187 -9.08 -16.78 1.40
C CYS A 187 -9.97 -16.73 2.66
N ASN A 188 -11.28 -16.52 2.48
CA ASN A 188 -12.26 -16.49 3.58
C ASN A 188 -12.42 -17.85 4.30
N GLN A 189 -12.26 -18.94 3.57
CA GLN A 189 -12.37 -20.31 4.08
C GLN A 189 -11.03 -20.80 4.65
N ASN A 190 -9.93 -20.26 4.14
CA ASN A 190 -8.57 -20.67 4.46
C ASN A 190 -7.92 -19.75 5.51
N LYS A 191 -8.72 -19.12 6.38
CA LYS A 191 -8.24 -18.28 7.49
C LYS A 191 -7.28 -17.16 7.03
N GLY A 192 -7.54 -16.60 5.85
CA GLY A 192 -6.70 -15.56 5.26
C GLY A 192 -5.58 -16.08 4.34
N ILE A 193 -5.31 -17.38 4.26
CA ILE A 193 -4.22 -17.90 3.42
C ILE A 193 -4.62 -17.86 1.94
N VAL A 194 -3.75 -17.28 1.12
CA VAL A 194 -3.88 -17.30 -0.34
C VAL A 194 -3.08 -18.49 -0.88
N PRO A 195 -3.71 -19.47 -1.55
CA PRO A 195 -2.97 -20.57 -2.18
C PRO A 195 -2.19 -20.06 -3.40
N MET A 196 -1.08 -20.71 -3.72
CA MET A 196 -0.43 -20.53 -5.02
C MET A 196 -1.39 -20.96 -6.14
N PRO A 197 -1.48 -20.22 -7.26
CA PRO A 197 -2.23 -20.68 -8.41
C PRO A 197 -1.54 -21.91 -9.00
N SER A 198 -2.30 -22.93 -9.43
CA SER A 198 -1.65 -24.02 -10.17
C SER A 198 -1.17 -23.53 -11.54
N PRO A 199 -0.13 -24.14 -12.15
CA PRO A 199 0.30 -23.80 -13.51
C PRO A 199 -0.84 -23.90 -14.53
N ASP A 200 -1.72 -24.90 -14.39
CA ASP A 200 -2.93 -25.03 -15.21
C ASP A 200 -3.94 -23.89 -14.97
N GLU A 201 -4.12 -23.44 -13.73
CA GLU A 201 -4.96 -22.28 -13.43
C GLU A 201 -4.36 -21.00 -14.04
N ALA A 202 -3.06 -20.81 -13.91
CA ALA A 202 -2.34 -19.66 -14.45
C ALA A 202 -2.40 -19.62 -15.98
N GLY A 203 -2.07 -20.74 -16.63
CA GLY A 203 -2.06 -20.90 -18.09
C GLY A 203 -3.42 -20.70 -18.77
N ARG A 204 -4.54 -20.78 -18.03
CA ARG A 204 -5.88 -20.44 -18.58
C ARG A 204 -6.06 -18.94 -18.85
N GLN A 205 -5.11 -18.09 -18.44
CA GLN A 205 -5.14 -16.63 -18.61
C GLN A 205 -6.40 -15.97 -18.01
N ALA A 206 -7.04 -16.66 -17.07
CA ALA A 206 -8.21 -16.17 -16.35
C ALA A 206 -7.75 -15.60 -15.01
N HIS A 207 -7.19 -14.39 -15.04
CA HIS A 207 -6.74 -13.68 -13.84
C HIS A 207 -7.35 -12.27 -13.76
N GLY A 208 -7.12 -11.60 -12.64
CA GLY A 208 -7.44 -10.19 -12.43
C GLY A 208 -6.26 -9.49 -11.77
N LEU A 209 -6.06 -8.22 -12.11
CA LEU A 209 -5.01 -7.41 -11.50
C LEU A 209 -5.57 -6.67 -10.29
N HIS A 210 -4.81 -6.69 -9.19
CA HIS A 210 -5.17 -5.99 -7.96
C HIS A 210 -3.97 -5.31 -7.33
N ALA A 211 -4.21 -4.16 -6.71
CA ALA A 211 -3.22 -3.47 -5.88
C ALA A 211 -3.57 -3.66 -4.41
N MET A 212 -2.57 -4.03 -3.60
CA MET A 212 -2.69 -4.26 -2.16
C MET A 212 -1.49 -3.68 -1.43
N LEU A 213 -1.52 -3.74 -0.09
CA LEU A 213 -0.46 -3.22 0.75
C LEU A 213 0.18 -4.35 1.55
N CYS A 214 1.48 -4.59 1.35
CA CYS A 214 2.25 -5.53 2.17
C CYS A 214 2.68 -4.84 3.46
N VAL A 215 2.38 -5.46 4.60
CA VAL A 215 2.48 -4.86 5.94
C VAL A 215 3.25 -5.72 6.93
N GLY A 216 4.02 -6.69 6.44
CA GLY A 216 4.85 -7.53 7.29
C GLY A 216 5.19 -8.86 6.64
N TYR A 217 5.94 -9.67 7.37
CA TYR A 217 6.34 -11.01 6.94
C TYR A 217 6.55 -11.92 8.14
N SER A 218 6.49 -13.24 7.90
CA SER A 218 6.74 -14.26 8.91
C SER A 218 7.64 -15.38 8.37
N GLU A 219 8.82 -15.56 8.94
CA GLU A 219 9.72 -16.66 8.60
C GLU A 219 9.18 -18.02 9.01
N VAL A 220 8.39 -18.06 10.08
CA VAL A 220 7.73 -19.29 10.57
C VAL A 220 6.68 -19.76 9.58
N ASP A 221 5.98 -18.83 8.93
CA ASP A 221 4.91 -19.17 7.98
C ASP A 221 5.39 -19.19 6.53
N LYS A 222 6.52 -18.52 6.21
CA LYS A 222 7.00 -18.25 4.84
C LYS A 222 5.98 -17.47 4.01
N MET A 223 5.37 -16.47 4.66
CA MET A 223 4.26 -15.68 4.13
C MET A 223 4.47 -14.20 4.39
N PHE A 224 4.05 -13.37 3.44
CA PHE A 224 3.82 -11.95 3.65
C PHE A 224 2.47 -11.72 4.30
N ILE A 225 2.36 -10.67 5.13
CA ILE A 225 1.11 -10.17 5.67
C ILE A 225 0.63 -9.06 4.75
N VAL A 226 -0.54 -9.22 4.16
CA VAL A 226 -1.06 -8.29 3.15
C VAL A 226 -2.40 -7.72 3.60
N ARG A 227 -2.51 -6.40 3.58
CA ARG A 227 -3.76 -5.66 3.81
C ARG A 227 -4.50 -5.52 2.49
N ASN A 228 -5.73 -6.02 2.46
CA ASN A 228 -6.65 -5.81 1.34
C ASN A 228 -7.51 -4.55 1.59
N SER A 229 -8.43 -4.23 0.68
CA SER A 229 -9.33 -3.07 0.76
C SER A 229 -10.81 -3.46 0.63
N TRP A 230 -11.15 -4.65 1.16
CA TRP A 230 -12.48 -5.27 1.05
C TRP A 230 -13.21 -5.35 2.40
N GLY A 231 -12.82 -4.48 3.34
CA GLY A 231 -13.37 -4.40 4.68
C GLY A 231 -12.87 -5.48 5.65
N GLU A 232 -13.05 -5.24 6.93
CA GLU A 232 -12.57 -6.10 8.02
C GLU A 232 -13.25 -7.48 8.05
N GLN A 233 -14.39 -7.67 7.40
CA GLN A 233 -15.08 -8.95 7.42
C GLN A 233 -14.48 -9.97 6.44
N TRP A 234 -13.70 -9.51 5.46
CA TRP A 234 -13.05 -10.35 4.45
C TRP A 234 -11.72 -10.93 4.94
N GLY A 235 -11.36 -12.14 4.53
CA GLY A 235 -10.10 -12.78 4.90
C GLY A 235 -9.95 -12.97 6.41
N ASP A 236 -8.76 -12.70 6.94
CA ASP A 236 -8.51 -12.58 8.37
C ASP A 236 -8.52 -11.10 8.78
N LYS A 237 -9.68 -10.59 9.17
CA LYS A 237 -9.88 -9.19 9.60
C LYS A 237 -9.49 -8.14 8.56
N GLY A 238 -9.73 -8.41 7.28
CA GLY A 238 -9.34 -7.58 6.13
C GLY A 238 -7.93 -7.83 5.61
N TYR A 239 -7.19 -8.77 6.23
CA TYR A 239 -5.85 -9.17 5.82
C TYR A 239 -5.87 -10.56 5.16
N CYS A 240 -4.84 -10.82 4.36
CA CYS A 240 -4.52 -12.14 3.87
C CYS A 240 -3.01 -12.43 4.02
N TYR A 241 -2.66 -13.71 3.87
CA TYR A 241 -1.32 -14.22 4.01
C TYR A 241 -0.91 -14.84 2.68
N MET A 242 0.07 -14.23 2.01
CA MET A 242 0.51 -14.63 0.68
C MET A 242 1.87 -15.30 0.74
N PRO A 243 2.06 -16.47 0.09
CA PRO A 243 3.35 -17.15 0.07
C PRO A 243 4.44 -16.24 -0.48
N TYR A 244 5.65 -16.33 0.10
CA TYR A 244 6.80 -15.61 -0.45
C TYR A 244 6.96 -15.92 -1.95
N ASP A 245 6.91 -17.20 -2.31
CA ASP A 245 7.07 -17.69 -3.68
C ASP A 245 5.94 -17.24 -4.62
N TYR A 246 4.79 -16.79 -4.10
CA TYR A 246 3.79 -16.12 -4.93
C TYR A 246 4.29 -14.70 -5.24
N VAL A 247 4.50 -13.91 -4.19
CA VAL A 247 4.69 -12.47 -4.30
C VAL A 247 5.98 -12.12 -5.03
N ILE A 248 7.04 -12.94 -4.89
CA ILE A 248 8.34 -12.70 -5.53
C ILE A 248 8.52 -13.40 -6.88
N ASN A 249 7.53 -14.16 -7.35
CA ASN A 249 7.61 -14.83 -8.65
C ASN A 249 7.31 -13.83 -9.78
N THR A 250 8.26 -13.68 -10.70
CA THR A 250 8.19 -12.65 -11.74
C THR A 250 7.15 -12.94 -12.83
N LYS A 251 6.67 -14.19 -12.91
CA LYS A 251 5.56 -14.60 -13.79
C LYS A 251 4.18 -14.23 -13.23
N LEU A 252 4.08 -14.00 -11.91
CA LEU A 252 2.82 -13.70 -11.21
C LEU A 252 2.78 -12.25 -10.70
N ASN A 253 3.94 -11.65 -10.44
CA ASN A 253 4.10 -10.28 -10.00
C ASN A 253 4.97 -9.51 -11.00
N MET A 254 4.35 -8.52 -11.66
CA MET A 254 4.97 -7.69 -12.69
C MET A 254 6.00 -6.69 -12.15
N GLY A 255 6.17 -6.61 -10.83
CA GLY A 255 7.15 -5.76 -10.19
C GLY A 255 6.76 -4.28 -10.11
N ASP A 256 5.46 -3.95 -10.15
CA ASP A 256 4.97 -2.62 -9.82
C ASP A 256 4.81 -2.51 -8.29
N SER A 257 5.93 -2.21 -7.62
CA SER A 257 6.04 -2.26 -6.15
C SER A 257 6.80 -1.04 -5.62
N TRP A 258 6.19 -0.35 -4.67
CA TRP A 258 6.64 0.97 -4.22
C TRP A 258 6.52 1.12 -2.72
N MET A 259 7.46 1.85 -2.13
CA MET A 259 7.32 2.42 -0.80
C MET A 259 7.22 3.94 -0.90
N ILE A 260 6.47 4.53 0.02
CA ILE A 260 6.47 5.97 0.28
C ILE A 260 7.11 6.24 1.63
N ALA A 261 7.70 7.41 1.80
CA ALA A 261 8.37 7.82 3.03
C ALA A 261 8.36 9.35 3.20
N ARG A 262 8.67 9.78 4.43
CA ARG A 262 9.09 11.14 4.74
C ARG A 262 10.62 11.21 4.66
N THR A 263 11.16 12.42 4.55
CA THR A 263 12.61 12.65 4.64
C THR A 263 13.15 12.26 6.01
N ALA A 264 12.34 12.42 7.06
CA ALA A 264 12.63 11.86 8.38
C ALA A 264 12.32 10.35 8.38
N PRO A 265 13.23 9.51 8.91
CA PRO A 265 12.97 8.06 8.99
C PRO A 265 11.80 7.76 9.93
N ILE A 266 11.20 6.59 9.76
CA ILE A 266 10.13 6.12 10.66
C ILE A 266 10.69 6.01 12.09
N PRO A 267 10.04 6.64 13.09
CA PRO A 267 10.46 6.51 14.48
C PRO A 267 10.18 5.09 14.99
N ASP A 268 11.12 4.54 15.77
CA ASP A 268 10.96 3.29 16.51
C ASP A 268 10.39 2.16 15.63
N TYR A 269 10.96 1.94 14.44
CA TYR A 269 10.46 0.91 13.52
C TYR A 269 10.70 -0.49 14.08
N GLU A 270 11.72 -0.67 14.93
CA GLU A 270 12.05 -1.94 15.59
C GLU A 270 10.94 -2.44 16.51
N ASP A 271 10.02 -1.58 16.98
CA ASP A 271 8.86 -2.00 17.78
C ASP A 271 7.90 -2.92 17.01
N THR A 272 8.04 -2.99 15.68
CA THR A 272 7.28 -3.88 14.82
C THR A 272 7.91 -5.27 14.67
N TRP A 273 9.14 -5.44 15.17
CA TRP A 273 9.89 -6.68 15.08
C TRP A 273 9.43 -7.67 16.14
N LYS A 274 9.30 -8.94 15.75
CA LYS A 274 8.86 -10.01 16.63
C LYS A 274 9.82 -11.20 16.50
N GLU A 275 10.49 -11.54 17.60
CA GLU A 275 11.43 -12.66 17.67
C GLU A 275 10.78 -13.98 18.12
N ASP A 276 9.48 -13.96 18.42
CA ASP A 276 8.76 -15.17 18.80
C ASP A 276 8.55 -16.10 17.59
N LYS A 277 8.46 -17.41 17.86
CA LYS A 277 8.22 -18.44 16.84
C LYS A 277 6.74 -18.73 16.59
N LYS A 278 5.82 -17.87 17.05
CA LYS A 278 4.39 -18.06 16.80
C LYS A 278 4.07 -17.65 15.38
N SER A 279 3.20 -18.42 14.76
CA SER A 279 2.62 -18.07 13.47
C SER A 279 1.89 -16.72 13.54
N VAL A 280 1.75 -16.04 12.41
CA VAL A 280 0.84 -14.89 12.26
C VAL A 280 -0.59 -15.31 11.91
N ILE A 281 -0.80 -16.59 11.62
CA ILE A 281 -2.03 -17.17 11.08
C ILE A 281 -2.82 -17.87 12.19
N ASP A 282 -4.16 -17.85 12.08
CA ASP A 282 -5.09 -18.55 12.98
C ASP A 282 -4.84 -18.26 14.48
N GLY A 283 -4.66 -16.98 14.81
CA GLY A 283 -4.37 -16.56 16.18
C GLY A 283 -3.05 -17.13 16.74
N GLY A 284 -2.10 -17.45 15.87
CA GLY A 284 -0.80 -18.01 16.22
C GLY A 284 -0.72 -19.53 16.26
N LYS A 285 -1.80 -20.23 15.88
CA LYS A 285 -1.82 -21.69 15.77
C LYS A 285 -1.11 -22.19 14.50
N GLY A 286 -1.02 -21.35 13.48
CA GLY A 286 -0.49 -21.74 12.17
C GLY A 286 -1.46 -22.55 11.33
N TYR A 287 -0.90 -23.24 10.34
CA TYR A 287 -1.64 -24.01 9.35
C TYR A 287 -0.87 -25.28 8.98
N ASP A 288 -1.57 -26.29 8.46
CA ASP A 288 -0.91 -27.45 7.89
C ASP A 288 -0.40 -27.11 6.49
N ARG A 289 0.92 -27.10 6.31
CA ARG A 289 1.54 -26.79 5.02
C ARG A 289 1.20 -27.83 3.95
N ASN A 290 0.83 -29.06 4.34
CA ASN A 290 0.46 -30.10 3.39
C ASN A 290 -0.91 -29.83 2.73
N ASP A 291 -1.72 -28.94 3.30
CA ASP A 291 -2.99 -28.51 2.71
C ASP A 291 -2.80 -27.53 1.53
N PHE A 292 -1.57 -27.02 1.34
CA PHE A 292 -1.24 -26.02 0.33
C PHE A 292 -0.09 -26.49 -0.55
N VAL A 293 -0.35 -26.58 -1.86
CA VAL A 293 0.68 -26.92 -2.84
C VAL A 293 1.62 -25.73 -3.00
N VAL A 294 2.92 -26.01 -3.02
CA VAL A 294 3.98 -25.03 -3.30
C VAL A 294 4.41 -25.21 -4.75
N TYR A 295 4.45 -24.11 -5.48
CA TYR A 295 5.02 -24.03 -6.82
C TYR A 295 6.19 -23.05 -6.79
N THR A 296 7.15 -23.29 -7.66
CA THR A 296 8.34 -22.46 -7.89
C THR A 296 8.18 -21.67 -9.18
N GLU A 297 9.11 -20.78 -9.48
CA GLU A 297 9.07 -20.00 -10.73
C GLU A 297 9.11 -20.88 -11.99
N ASP A 298 9.96 -21.92 -11.99
CA ASP A 298 10.11 -22.90 -13.08
C ASP A 298 8.79 -23.64 -13.40
N ASP A 299 7.88 -23.77 -12.43
CA ASP A 299 6.57 -24.41 -12.66
C ASP A 299 5.65 -23.56 -13.57
N TYR A 300 6.00 -22.29 -13.82
CA TYR A 300 5.22 -21.36 -14.64
C TYR A 300 5.91 -21.01 -15.96
N ASP A 301 6.88 -21.80 -16.44
CA ASP A 301 7.64 -21.51 -17.67
C ASP A 301 6.74 -21.27 -18.91
N ASP A 302 5.59 -21.94 -18.98
CA ASP A 302 4.61 -21.82 -20.08
C ASP A 302 3.58 -20.69 -19.89
N PHE A 303 3.73 -19.86 -18.84
CA PHE A 303 2.83 -18.75 -18.53
C PHE A 303 3.60 -17.50 -18.15
N ASP A 304 3.24 -16.39 -18.77
CA ASP A 304 3.67 -15.08 -18.32
C ASP A 304 2.48 -14.12 -18.30
N VAL A 305 2.23 -13.48 -17.16
CA VAL A 305 1.15 -12.50 -17.03
C VAL A 305 1.32 -11.35 -18.03
N PHE A 306 2.58 -11.00 -18.36
CA PHE A 306 2.91 -9.96 -19.33
C PHE A 306 2.43 -10.27 -20.75
N ASP A 307 2.19 -11.54 -21.11
CA ASP A 307 1.71 -11.90 -22.47
C ASP A 307 0.29 -11.39 -22.75
N THR A 308 -0.46 -11.07 -21.70
CA THR A 308 -1.88 -10.71 -21.79
C THR A 308 -2.18 -9.28 -21.38
N ILE A 309 -1.19 -8.57 -20.84
CA ILE A 309 -1.35 -7.23 -20.28
C ILE A 309 -0.60 -6.23 -21.15
N GLU A 310 -1.26 -5.11 -21.43
CA GLU A 310 -0.61 -3.97 -22.08
C GLU A 310 0.40 -3.34 -21.12
N ILE A 311 1.66 -3.29 -21.55
CA ILE A 311 2.72 -2.59 -20.82
C ILE A 311 2.59 -1.10 -21.13
N VAL A 312 2.20 -0.32 -20.13
CA VAL A 312 2.19 1.13 -20.19
C VAL A 312 3.54 1.64 -19.68
N GLU A 313 4.21 2.46 -20.48
CA GLU A 313 5.42 3.16 -20.07
C GLU A 313 5.04 4.46 -19.32
N TYR A 314 5.89 4.87 -18.39
CA TYR A 314 5.72 6.13 -17.68
C TYR A 314 5.95 7.32 -18.64
N GLU A 315 5.01 8.26 -18.68
CA GLU A 315 5.13 9.52 -19.41
C GLU A 315 5.38 10.65 -18.41
N GLU A 316 6.39 11.51 -18.67
CA GLU A 316 6.74 12.61 -17.77
C GLU A 316 5.64 13.67 -17.69
N ASP A 317 5.02 14.01 -18.83
CA ASP A 317 3.96 15.01 -18.89
C ASP A 317 2.57 14.38 -18.71
N GLY A 318 1.71 15.03 -17.92
CA GLY A 318 0.28 14.72 -17.83
C GLY A 318 -0.59 15.63 -18.73
N PRO A 319 -1.91 15.43 -18.70
CA PRO A 319 -2.85 16.38 -19.29
C PRO A 319 -2.72 17.78 -18.68
N GLU A 320 -2.94 18.84 -19.49
CA GLU A 320 -2.85 20.24 -19.04
C GLU A 320 -3.69 20.49 -17.78
N GLU A 321 -4.88 19.89 -17.67
CA GLU A 321 -5.74 20.06 -16.50
C GLU A 321 -5.17 19.45 -15.20
N TYR A 322 -4.27 18.46 -15.29
CA TYR A 322 -3.53 17.95 -14.15
C TYR A 322 -2.31 18.83 -13.86
N GLU A 323 -1.63 19.31 -14.91
CA GLU A 323 -0.45 20.16 -14.77
C GLU A 323 -0.79 21.51 -14.15
N GLU A 324 -1.92 22.09 -14.51
CA GLU A 324 -2.49 23.33 -13.97
C GLU A 324 -3.01 23.22 -12.53
N LEU A 325 -3.11 22.00 -11.95
CA LEU A 325 -3.37 21.91 -10.51
C LEU A 325 -2.16 22.48 -9.78
N GLU A 326 -2.34 23.70 -9.27
CA GLU A 326 -1.32 24.42 -8.51
C GLU A 326 -0.82 23.54 -7.36
N GLU A 327 0.50 23.53 -7.17
CA GLU A 327 1.04 23.25 -5.84
C GLU A 327 0.63 24.44 -4.98
N TYR A 328 -0.54 24.36 -4.34
CA TYR A 328 -0.88 25.28 -3.26
C TYR A 328 0.26 25.17 -2.25
N ASP A 329 1.08 26.19 -2.15
CA ASP A 329 2.24 26.25 -1.25
C ASP A 329 1.82 27.04 0.01
N GLU A 330 2.42 26.73 1.16
CA GLU A 330 2.05 27.31 2.46
C GLU A 330 2.17 28.85 2.54
N GLU A 331 2.82 29.50 1.56
CA GLU A 331 3.08 30.94 1.57
C GLU A 331 1.85 31.84 1.33
N GLU A 332 0.72 31.30 0.85
CA GLU A 332 -0.49 32.12 0.61
C GLU A 332 -1.37 32.31 1.87
N TYR A 333 -1.08 31.57 2.96
CA TYR A 333 -1.84 31.66 4.22
C TYR A 333 -1.36 32.75 5.19
N GLU A 334 -0.22 33.40 4.95
CA GLU A 334 0.23 34.52 5.80
C GLU A 334 -0.39 35.88 5.41
N GLU A 335 -1.03 36.02 4.24
CA GLU A 335 -1.65 37.29 3.84
C GLU A 335 -3.08 37.47 4.39
N GLU A 336 -3.88 36.41 4.56
CA GLU A 336 -5.27 36.56 5.01
C GLU A 336 -5.45 36.77 6.52
N GLU A 337 -4.45 36.45 7.37
CA GLU A 337 -4.48 36.80 8.81
C GLU A 337 -3.98 38.23 9.09
N SER A 338 -3.39 38.92 8.11
CA SER A 338 -2.94 40.31 8.28
C SER A 338 -4.04 41.36 8.02
N ASP A 339 -5.15 40.96 7.41
CA ASP A 339 -6.26 41.84 7.03
C ASP A 339 -7.36 41.95 8.13
N GLU A 340 -7.30 41.16 9.20
CA GLU A 340 -8.27 41.24 10.33
C GLU A 340 -7.80 42.13 11.50
N GLU A 341 -6.59 42.72 11.47
CA GLU A 341 -6.11 43.66 12.51
C GLU A 341 -6.20 45.15 12.14
N GLU A 342 -6.74 45.54 10.97
CA GLU A 342 -6.89 46.95 10.55
C GLU A 342 -8.33 47.52 10.64
N GLU A 343 -9.16 47.05 11.58
CA GLU A 343 -10.45 47.72 11.91
C GLU A 343 -10.61 47.99 13.42
N ASP A 344 -9.65 48.67 14.05
CA ASP A 344 -9.90 49.38 15.31
C ASP A 344 -8.81 50.43 15.58
N GLU A 345 -8.91 51.62 14.96
CA GLU A 345 -8.40 52.88 15.55
C GLU A 345 -8.90 54.10 14.74
N GLU A 346 -10.21 54.33 14.77
CA GLU A 346 -10.78 55.65 14.44
C GLU A 346 -10.99 56.41 15.76
N GLU A 347 -10.10 57.34 16.14
CA GLU A 347 -10.44 58.61 16.83
C GLU A 347 -9.20 59.54 16.96
N GLY A 348 -9.23 60.69 16.28
CA GLY A 348 -8.87 61.95 16.94
C GLY A 348 -7.72 62.81 16.38
N TYR A 349 -8.13 63.95 15.81
CA TYR A 349 -7.51 65.28 15.88
C TYR A 349 -6.42 65.68 14.86
N ASP A 350 -6.92 66.40 13.86
CA ASP A 350 -6.27 67.39 12.99
C ASP A 350 -5.67 68.56 13.80
N GLU A 351 -4.39 68.88 13.60
CA GLU A 351 -3.88 70.27 13.68
C GLU A 351 -2.59 70.40 12.83
N GLU A 352 -2.73 71.04 11.67
CA GLU A 352 -1.61 71.47 10.83
C GLU A 352 -1.07 72.85 11.25
N SER A 353 0.19 73.07 10.84
CA SER A 353 0.86 74.32 10.45
C SER A 353 1.86 74.93 11.43
N GLU A 354 3.13 74.89 11.04
CA GLU A 354 4.11 75.93 11.37
C GLU A 354 4.82 76.37 10.07
N GLU A 355 4.64 77.64 9.71
CA GLU A 355 5.49 78.39 8.78
C GLU A 355 6.57 79.15 9.57
N GLU A 356 7.70 79.34 8.89
CA GLU A 356 8.96 79.98 9.29
C GLU A 356 8.82 81.38 9.92
N GLU A 357 9.78 81.82 10.75
CA GLU A 357 10.60 83.04 10.57
C GLU A 357 11.73 83.17 11.63
N GLU A 358 12.92 83.50 11.09
CA GLU A 358 14.00 84.40 11.55
C GLU A 358 14.67 84.35 12.97
N ASP A 359 16.01 84.25 12.88
CA ASP A 359 17.04 85.08 13.54
C ASP A 359 17.77 84.69 14.84
N GLU A 360 19.11 84.77 14.69
CA GLU A 360 20.16 85.23 15.62
C GLU A 360 20.78 84.30 16.72
N GLU A 361 22.02 83.88 16.40
CA GLU A 361 23.28 84.11 17.14
C GLU A 361 23.74 83.26 18.36
N GLU A 362 25.04 82.89 18.27
CA GLU A 362 26.04 82.48 19.29
C GLU A 362 25.83 81.14 20.04
N GLY A 363 26.80 80.26 20.30
CA GLY A 363 28.27 80.25 20.24
C GLY A 363 28.80 79.35 21.37
N TYR A 364 29.86 78.56 21.12
CA TYR A 364 30.73 77.84 22.10
C TYR A 364 30.10 76.66 22.88
N ASP A 365 30.78 75.62 23.39
CA ASP A 365 32.07 74.91 23.23
C ASP A 365 32.01 73.74 24.28
N GLU A 366 32.98 72.83 24.24
CA GLU A 366 33.35 71.78 25.24
C GLU A 366 32.51 70.48 25.28
N GLU A 367 33.03 69.29 24.92
CA GLU A 367 34.20 68.52 25.43
C GLU A 367 33.99 67.95 26.85
N SER A 368 33.89 66.62 26.94
CA SER A 368 34.53 65.74 27.94
C SER A 368 33.97 64.32 27.75
N GLU A 369 34.75 63.30 27.32
CA GLU A 369 35.76 62.57 28.11
C GLU A 369 35.10 61.99 29.39
N GLU A 370 35.14 60.70 29.73
CA GLU A 370 36.21 59.69 29.67
C GLU A 370 35.56 58.37 30.23
N GLU A 371 35.80 57.20 29.64
CA GLU A 371 36.72 56.14 30.16
C GLU A 371 36.18 55.36 31.38
N GLU A 372 36.40 54.06 31.63
CA GLU A 372 37.05 52.88 31.01
C GLU A 372 36.62 51.66 31.89
N GLU A 373 36.73 50.45 31.33
CA GLU A 373 37.31 49.21 31.93
C GLU A 373 36.80 48.71 33.33
N ASP A 374 36.67 47.42 33.68
CA ASP A 374 37.21 46.16 33.17
C ASP A 374 36.64 44.97 33.97
N GLU A 375 36.77 43.75 33.41
CA GLU A 375 37.02 42.43 34.05
C GLU A 375 35.99 41.84 35.07
N GLU A 376 35.86 40.52 35.30
CA GLU A 376 36.07 39.22 34.61
C GLU A 376 35.60 38.14 35.64
N GLU A 377 35.28 36.93 35.16
CA GLU A 377 35.13 35.64 35.90
C GLU A 377 33.95 35.49 36.89
N GLY A 378 33.21 34.39 37.03
CA GLY A 378 33.42 32.96 36.80
C GLY A 378 32.72 32.20 37.97
N TYR A 379 32.42 30.91 37.80
CA TYR A 379 32.06 29.85 38.78
C TYR A 379 30.74 29.09 38.57
N ASP A 380 30.91 27.79 38.36
CA ASP A 380 29.97 26.66 38.47
C ASP A 380 29.34 26.51 39.86
N GLU A 381 28.14 25.90 39.94
CA GLU A 381 27.89 24.80 40.90
C GLU A 381 26.63 23.99 40.50
N GLU A 382 26.80 22.66 40.53
CA GLU A 382 25.80 21.60 40.40
C GLU A 382 24.90 21.53 41.65
N GLU A 383 23.64 21.10 41.52
CA GLU A 383 22.96 20.33 42.58
C GLU A 383 22.03 19.26 41.99
N GLU A 384 22.32 17.99 42.33
CA GLU A 384 21.38 16.87 42.33
C GLU A 384 20.67 16.80 43.69
N TYR A 385 19.36 16.52 43.72
CA TYR A 385 18.70 15.72 44.77
C TYR A 385 17.50 14.97 44.21
N ASP A 386 17.23 13.86 44.88
CA ASP A 386 16.58 12.61 44.49
C ASP A 386 15.19 12.44 45.15
N GLU A 387 14.48 11.40 44.69
CA GLU A 387 13.42 10.60 45.31
C GLU A 387 11.92 11.04 45.33
N GLU A 388 11.14 10.23 44.59
CA GLU A 388 9.98 9.41 45.03
C GLU A 388 8.64 10.07 45.42
N SER A 389 7.58 9.78 44.64
CA SER A 389 6.26 9.38 45.17
C SER A 389 5.39 8.69 44.10
N GLU A 390 5.14 7.39 44.30
CA GLU A 390 4.06 6.59 43.71
C GLU A 390 2.72 6.91 44.38
N GLU A 391 1.61 7.03 43.62
CA GLU A 391 0.21 6.65 43.98
C GLU A 391 -0.51 6.43 42.62
N GLU A 392 -0.83 5.20 42.20
CA GLU A 392 -2.07 4.43 42.42
C GLU A 392 -3.37 5.20 42.11
N GLU A 393 -4.00 4.89 40.97
CA GLU A 393 -5.45 5.08 40.74
C GLU A 393 -5.99 3.80 40.07
N GLU A 394 -6.81 3.08 40.83
CA GLU A 394 -7.56 1.88 40.45
C GLU A 394 -8.90 2.26 39.79
N ASP A 395 -9.32 1.43 38.84
CA ASP A 395 -10.68 0.98 38.51
C ASP A 395 -11.90 1.80 39.03
N GLU A 396 -12.68 2.36 38.09
CA GLU A 396 -14.14 2.51 38.27
C GLU A 396 -14.90 1.98 37.04
N ASP A 397 -15.55 0.84 37.25
CA ASP A 397 -16.70 0.34 36.50
C ASP A 397 -17.91 1.26 36.74
N GLU A 398 -18.61 1.71 35.68
CA GLU A 398 -20.04 2.02 35.78
C GLU A 398 -20.83 1.44 34.59
N GLU A 399 -21.72 0.51 34.92
CA GLU A 399 -22.85 0.02 34.12
C GLU A 399 -24.03 1.04 34.09
N TYR A 400 -25.08 0.69 33.33
CA TYR A 400 -26.37 1.35 33.04
C TYR A 400 -26.35 2.22 31.75
N ASP A 401 -27.20 1.98 30.74
CA ASP A 401 -28.65 1.80 30.82
C ASP A 401 -29.18 0.86 29.70
N GLU A 402 -30.12 -0.02 30.07
CA GLU A 402 -31.01 -0.77 29.18
C GLU A 402 -32.18 0.13 28.72
N GLU A 403 -33.03 -0.43 27.84
CA GLU A 403 -34.37 0.01 27.43
C GLU A 403 -34.47 0.78 26.10
N SER A 404 -34.78 0.03 25.04
CA SER A 404 -35.91 0.33 24.15
C SER A 404 -36.18 -0.87 23.23
N ASP A 405 -37.05 -1.76 23.70
CA ASP A 405 -37.88 -2.64 22.89
C ASP A 405 -38.65 -1.81 21.84
N GLU A 406 -38.64 -2.21 20.57
CA GLU A 406 -39.84 -2.20 19.73
C GLU A 406 -39.86 -3.46 18.87
N GLU A 407 -40.91 -4.24 19.12
CA GLU A 407 -41.36 -5.44 18.44
C GLU A 407 -41.88 -5.09 17.03
N GLU A 408 -41.57 -5.93 16.03
CA GLU A 408 -42.46 -6.14 14.88
C GLU A 408 -42.48 -7.64 14.59
N GLU A 409 -43.69 -8.17 14.66
CA GLU A 409 -44.11 -9.57 14.57
C GLU A 409 -44.11 -10.07 13.12
N ASP A 410 -43.78 -11.37 12.97
CA ASP A 410 -44.42 -12.39 12.14
C ASP A 410 -45.12 -11.98 10.81
N GLU A 411 -44.59 -12.49 9.69
CA GLU A 411 -45.42 -13.05 8.62
C GLU A 411 -44.82 -14.38 8.12
N ASP A 412 -45.38 -15.46 8.64
CA ASP A 412 -45.42 -16.79 8.03
C ASP A 412 -46.28 -16.75 6.74
N GLU A 413 -45.76 -17.27 5.63
CA GLU A 413 -46.62 -17.86 4.59
C GLU A 413 -46.00 -19.18 4.08
N GLU A 414 -46.48 -20.29 4.66
CA GLU A 414 -46.56 -21.60 4.03
C GLU A 414 -47.79 -21.67 3.11
N TYR A 415 -47.61 -22.07 1.85
CA TYR A 415 -48.54 -22.81 0.95
C TYR A 415 -47.69 -23.27 -0.25
N ASP A 416 -47.76 -24.45 -0.86
CA ASP A 416 -48.65 -25.61 -0.78
C ASP A 416 -47.86 -26.79 -1.39
N GLU A 417 -47.88 -27.96 -0.76
CA GLU A 417 -47.57 -29.26 -1.40
C GLU A 417 -48.83 -29.75 -2.16
N GLU A 418 -48.74 -30.95 -2.73
CA GLU A 418 -49.73 -31.71 -3.52
C GLU A 418 -49.65 -31.46 -5.05
N SER A 419 -49.62 -32.46 -5.92
CA SER A 419 -49.42 -33.91 -5.82
C SER A 419 -49.29 -34.44 -7.27
N ASP A 420 -48.77 -35.68 -7.38
CA ASP A 420 -49.16 -36.71 -8.37
C ASP A 420 -48.74 -36.50 -9.85
N GLU A 421 -48.28 -37.49 -10.61
CA GLU A 421 -48.23 -38.96 -10.54
C GLU A 421 -47.23 -39.38 -11.65
N GLU A 422 -46.32 -40.33 -11.42
CA GLU A 422 -46.35 -41.73 -11.93
C GLU A 422 -46.36 -41.84 -13.48
N GLU A 423 -45.49 -42.60 -14.16
CA GLU A 423 -45.26 -44.05 -14.11
C GLU A 423 -44.06 -44.41 -15.03
N GLU A 424 -43.30 -45.45 -14.64
CA GLU A 424 -42.94 -46.68 -15.39
C GLU A 424 -42.50 -46.60 -16.87
N ASP A 425 -41.68 -47.47 -17.46
CA ASP A 425 -40.76 -48.56 -17.13
C ASP A 425 -40.16 -49.01 -18.49
N GLU A 426 -39.31 -50.03 -18.46
CA GLU A 426 -38.95 -50.95 -19.56
C GLU A 426 -37.68 -50.64 -20.36
N ASP A 427 -36.58 -51.23 -19.86
CA ASP A 427 -35.89 -52.37 -20.50
C ASP A 427 -36.10 -52.57 -22.01
N GLU A 428 -34.99 -52.70 -22.76
CA GLU A 428 -34.64 -53.99 -23.39
C GLU A 428 -33.28 -53.92 -24.10
N GLU A 429 -32.52 -54.99 -23.85
CA GLU A 429 -31.31 -55.44 -24.55
C GLU A 429 -31.51 -55.53 -26.07
N TYR A 430 -30.44 -55.32 -26.85
CA TYR A 430 -30.12 -56.23 -27.96
C TYR A 430 -28.63 -56.21 -28.29
N ASP A 431 -28.21 -57.42 -28.62
CA ASP A 431 -26.90 -58.05 -28.70
C ASP A 431 -26.29 -57.94 -30.12
N GLU A 432 -25.10 -58.51 -30.25
CA GLU A 432 -24.41 -58.98 -31.47
C GLU A 432 -23.25 -58.14 -32.05
N GLU A 433 -22.06 -58.50 -31.56
CA GLU A 433 -21.01 -59.22 -32.31
C GLU A 433 -20.50 -58.64 -33.64
N SER A 434 -19.21 -58.30 -33.70
CA SER A 434 -18.30 -58.94 -34.67
C SER A 434 -16.83 -58.72 -34.28
N ASP A 435 -16.19 -59.85 -33.98
CA ASP A 435 -14.78 -60.21 -34.08
C ASP A 435 -13.91 -59.39 -35.06
N GLU A 436 -12.64 -59.16 -34.70
CA GLU A 436 -11.50 -59.89 -35.31
C GLU A 436 -10.17 -59.49 -34.64
N GLU A 437 -9.62 -60.48 -33.90
CA GLU A 437 -8.23 -60.98 -33.82
C GLU A 437 -7.06 -59.97 -33.57
N GLU A 438 -6.41 -59.98 -32.40
CA GLU A 438 -5.35 -60.91 -31.95
C GLU A 438 -4.07 -60.83 -32.80
N GLU A 439 -2.97 -60.35 -32.21
CA GLU A 439 -1.75 -61.16 -32.02
C GLU A 439 -0.72 -60.37 -31.18
N ASP A 440 -0.43 -60.95 -30.02
CA ASP A 440 0.71 -60.71 -29.15
C ASP A 440 2.05 -60.98 -29.89
N GLU A 441 3.14 -60.34 -29.47
CA GLU A 441 4.23 -61.06 -28.79
C GLU A 441 5.44 -60.15 -28.51
N GLU A 442 5.99 -60.40 -27.33
CA GLU A 442 7.17 -59.84 -26.69
C GLU A 442 8.48 -60.17 -27.43
N GLU A 443 9.55 -59.43 -27.15
CA GLU A 443 10.78 -59.95 -26.53
C GLU A 443 11.94 -58.94 -26.62
N GLU A 444 12.75 -59.00 -25.56
CA GLU A 444 13.87 -58.16 -25.16
C GLU A 444 15.14 -58.35 -26.02
N TYR A 445 16.16 -57.51 -25.75
CA TYR A 445 17.56 -57.88 -25.37
C TYR A 445 18.57 -56.78 -25.78
N ASP A 446 19.28 -56.27 -24.76
CA ASP A 446 20.76 -56.10 -24.60
C ASP A 446 21.62 -55.56 -25.76
N GLU A 447 22.76 -54.91 -25.59
CA GLU A 447 23.56 -54.29 -24.51
C GLU A 447 24.74 -53.62 -25.28
N GLU A 448 25.25 -52.51 -24.76
CA GLU A 448 26.67 -52.08 -24.70
C GLU A 448 27.63 -52.18 -25.92
N SER A 449 28.29 -51.06 -26.23
CA SER A 449 29.77 -50.96 -26.33
C SER A 449 30.24 -49.53 -26.68
N ASP A 450 30.61 -48.80 -25.64
CA ASP A 450 31.92 -48.19 -25.35
C ASP A 450 32.94 -47.77 -26.44
N GLU A 451 33.55 -46.62 -26.12
CA GLU A 451 34.96 -46.19 -26.28
C GLU A 451 35.43 -45.67 -27.65
N GLU A 452 35.62 -44.35 -27.79
CA GLU A 452 36.83 -43.54 -27.47
C GLU A 452 37.85 -43.50 -28.61
N GLU A 453 38.22 -42.30 -29.08
CA GLU A 453 39.62 -41.89 -29.23
C GLU A 453 39.75 -40.37 -29.46
N GLU A 454 40.68 -39.82 -28.69
CA GLU A 454 41.10 -38.44 -28.45
C GLU A 454 42.04 -37.86 -29.53
N GLU A 455 42.18 -36.53 -29.49
CA GLU A 455 43.38 -35.69 -29.74
C GLU A 455 44.23 -35.83 -31.03
N ASP A 456 44.48 -34.72 -31.72
CA ASP A 456 45.83 -34.11 -31.74
C ASP A 456 45.86 -32.68 -32.36
N GLU A 457 46.82 -31.92 -31.83
CA GLU A 457 47.30 -30.55 -32.04
C GLU A 457 47.76 -30.27 -33.50
N GLY A 458 48.08 -29.08 -34.01
CA GLY A 458 48.36 -27.74 -33.50
C GLY A 458 49.09 -26.93 -34.61
N GLU A 459 49.10 -25.60 -34.42
CA GLU A 459 50.09 -24.58 -34.86
C GLU A 459 50.30 -24.13 -36.34
N GLU A 460 50.75 -22.85 -36.40
CA GLU A 460 51.35 -22.05 -37.49
C GLU A 460 50.35 -21.30 -38.43
N ASP A 461 50.42 -19.99 -38.68
CA ASP A 461 51.44 -18.97 -38.39
C ASP A 461 50.88 -17.55 -38.64
N ASP A 462 51.63 -16.57 -38.12
CA ASP A 462 51.54 -15.11 -38.19
C ASP A 462 51.16 -14.48 -39.55
N ASP A 463 50.52 -13.30 -39.51
CA ASP A 463 51.13 -12.07 -40.05
C ASP A 463 50.30 -10.81 -39.67
N GLU A 464 51.01 -9.85 -39.07
CA GLU A 464 50.61 -8.49 -38.72
C GLU A 464 50.62 -7.53 -39.95
N GLU A 465 50.17 -6.29 -39.70
CA GLU A 465 50.23 -5.05 -40.52
C GLU A 465 49.04 -4.89 -41.51
N GLU A 466 48.07 -3.98 -41.30
CA GLU A 466 48.12 -2.51 -41.13
C GLU A 466 46.79 -1.98 -40.58
#